data_AF-A0A9D5IAR6-F1
#
_entry.id   AF-A0A9D5IAR6-F1
#
_cell.length_a   1.000
_cell.length_b   1.000
_cell.length_c   1.000
_cell.angle_alpha   90.00
_cell.angle_beta   90.00
_cell.angle_gamma   90.00
#
_symmetry.space_group_name_H-M   'P 1'
#
loop_
_entity.id
_entity.type
_entity.pdbx_description
1 polymer ?
#
loop_
_entity_poly.entity_id
_entity_poly.type
_entity_poly.pdbx_seq_one_letter_code
_entity_poly.pdbx_strand_id
1 'polypeptide(L)'
;MARLNNEMLKRFIQSPVVWYAPASTLEGTPVNGRRSSHSRLQANELTPDRLRDLVCELLDAAKLTPEEKVQLLGGAFVVEAVRPFTGDGGAGQAHLRLQAHDPELAAAVESLAPMIYGRARAAADATAAIAAVEELLR
;
A
#
# COMPACT_ATOMS: atom_id res chain seq x y z
N MET A 1 8.89 22.23 -5.62
CA MET A 1 7.45 22.10 -5.31
C MET A 1 6.88 20.96 -6.15
N ALA A 2 7.11 19.71 -5.73
CA ALA A 2 6.67 18.52 -6.46
C ALA A 2 5.19 18.27 -6.15
N ARG A 3 4.31 18.48 -7.14
CA ARG A 3 2.95 17.95 -7.11
C ARG A 3 3.03 16.44 -7.28
N LEU A 4 3.25 15.70 -6.19
CA LEU A 4 2.83 14.30 -6.15
C LEU A 4 1.31 14.32 -6.36
N ASN A 5 0.88 13.74 -7.47
CA ASN A 5 -0.49 13.86 -7.94
C ASN A 5 -1.41 13.20 -6.89
N ASN A 6 -2.22 14.00 -6.21
CA ASN A 6 -3.17 13.57 -5.17
C ASN A 6 -4.03 12.37 -5.64
N GLU A 7 -4.32 12.34 -6.94
CA GLU A 7 -5.00 11.24 -7.64
C GLU A 7 -4.27 9.89 -7.60
N MET A 8 -2.93 9.86 -7.58
CA MET A 8 -2.18 8.60 -7.45
C MET A 8 -2.31 7.98 -6.05
N LEU A 9 -2.27 8.80 -5.00
CA LEU A 9 -2.44 8.34 -3.62
C LEU A 9 -3.87 7.86 -3.38
N LYS A 10 -4.87 8.59 -3.89
CA LYS A 10 -6.27 8.17 -3.86
C LYS A 10 -6.49 6.88 -4.63
N ARG A 11 -5.88 6.73 -5.81
CA ARG A 11 -5.90 5.46 -6.56
C ARG A 11 -5.21 4.32 -5.84
N PHE A 12 -4.14 4.56 -5.08
CA PHE A 12 -3.51 3.52 -4.27
C PHE A 12 -4.42 3.05 -3.13
N ILE A 13 -5.21 3.96 -2.54
CA ILE A 13 -6.20 3.66 -1.51
C ILE A 13 -7.45 2.97 -2.10
N GLN A 14 -7.88 3.36 -3.31
CA GLN A 14 -9.10 2.90 -3.98
C GLN A 14 -8.88 1.72 -4.93
N SER A 15 -7.64 1.40 -5.29
CA SER A 15 -7.34 0.25 -6.14
C SER A 15 -7.55 -1.02 -5.32
N PRO A 16 -8.26 -2.03 -5.85
CA PRO A 16 -8.28 -3.34 -5.22
C PRO A 16 -6.83 -3.79 -5.15
N VAL A 17 -6.30 -3.90 -3.92
CA VAL A 17 -5.04 -4.57 -3.67
C VAL A 17 -5.28 -6.01 -4.10
N VAL A 18 -4.92 -6.32 -5.34
CA VAL A 18 -4.81 -7.69 -5.84
C VAL A 18 -3.70 -8.31 -5.00
N TRP A 19 -4.10 -8.96 -3.92
CA TRP A 19 -3.24 -9.89 -3.22
C TRP A 19 -2.95 -11.02 -4.20
N TYR A 20 -1.79 -10.95 -4.84
CA TYR A 20 -1.22 -11.93 -5.77
C TYR A 20 -2.00 -12.18 -7.09
N ALA A 21 -1.36 -11.82 -8.21
CA ALA A 21 -1.49 -12.57 -9.46
C ALA A 21 -0.29 -13.55 -9.55
N PRO A 22 -0.48 -14.82 -9.95
CA PRO A 22 0.63 -15.77 -10.10
C PRO A 22 1.62 -15.31 -11.19
N ALA A 23 2.89 -15.68 -11.01
CA ALA A 23 4.07 -15.22 -11.73
C ALA A 23 4.16 -15.57 -13.24
N SER A 24 3.05 -15.83 -13.93
CA SER A 24 3.06 -16.37 -15.30
C SER A 24 2.55 -15.44 -16.40
N THR A 25 2.47 -14.11 -16.20
CA THR A 25 1.90 -13.21 -17.24
C THR A 25 2.74 -11.97 -17.57
N LEU A 26 4.07 -12.03 -17.50
CA LEU A 26 4.92 -10.93 -17.99
C LEU A 26 6.13 -11.44 -18.77
N GLU A 27 5.88 -12.04 -19.94
CA GLU A 27 6.88 -12.00 -21.02
C GLU A 27 6.70 -10.72 -21.84
N GLY A 28 7.71 -9.84 -21.72
CA GLY A 28 8.31 -9.12 -22.84
C GLY A 28 7.53 -7.97 -23.49
N THR A 29 7.87 -6.73 -23.12
CA THR A 29 8.40 -5.73 -24.07
C THR A 29 9.22 -4.66 -23.33
N PRO A 30 10.39 -4.23 -23.84
CA PRO A 30 11.21 -3.22 -23.18
C PRO A 30 10.80 -1.81 -23.63
N VAL A 31 10.38 -0.94 -22.70
CA VAL A 31 10.23 0.50 -22.96
C VAL A 31 11.38 1.27 -22.30
N ASN A 32 12.13 1.90 -23.20
CA ASN A 32 13.35 2.65 -23.00
C ASN A 32 13.10 3.99 -22.27
N GLY A 33 13.99 4.28 -21.31
CA GLY A 33 14.48 5.58 -20.87
C GLY A 33 13.56 6.80 -20.85
N ARG A 34 13.14 7.22 -19.63
CA ARG A 34 13.14 8.63 -19.21
C ARG A 34 13.58 8.76 -17.76
N ARG A 35 14.80 9.27 -17.58
CA ARG A 35 15.35 9.71 -16.30
C ARG A 35 14.53 10.89 -15.79
N SER A 36 13.57 10.62 -14.91
CA SER A 36 12.96 11.66 -14.08
C SER A 36 13.93 11.99 -12.96
N SER A 37 14.62 13.12 -13.10
CA SER A 37 15.46 13.74 -12.08
C SER A 37 14.62 14.22 -10.90
N HIS A 38 14.16 13.29 -10.07
CA HIS A 38 13.73 13.60 -8.72
C HIS A 38 14.99 13.69 -7.87
N SER A 39 15.18 14.87 -7.26
CA SER A 39 16.25 15.15 -6.31
C SER A 39 16.37 14.01 -5.32
N ARG A 40 17.50 13.28 -5.38
CA ARG A 40 17.94 12.40 -4.30
C ARG A 40 18.12 13.30 -3.07
N LEU A 41 17.11 13.32 -2.20
CA LEU A 41 17.35 13.68 -0.80
C LEU A 41 18.49 12.75 -0.36
N GLN A 42 19.61 13.33 0.04
CA GLN A 42 20.74 12.56 0.54
C GLN A 42 20.22 11.81 1.76
N ALA A 43 20.12 10.48 1.66
CA ALA A 43 19.55 9.61 2.68
C ALA A 43 20.32 9.64 4.03
N ASN A 44 21.36 10.48 4.14
CA ASN A 44 22.31 10.53 5.23
C ASN A 44 21.91 11.46 6.40
N GLU A 45 20.80 12.21 6.28
CA GLU A 45 20.34 13.17 7.31
C GLU A 45 18.88 12.95 7.78
N LEU A 46 18.26 11.83 7.43
CA LEU A 46 16.89 11.52 7.85
C LEU A 46 16.89 10.87 9.23
N THR A 47 16.77 11.68 10.28
CA THR A 47 16.43 11.16 11.61
C THR A 47 15.00 10.59 11.61
N PRO A 48 14.67 9.63 12.49
CA PRO A 48 13.30 9.11 12.62
C PRO A 48 12.27 10.21 12.86
N ASP A 49 12.61 11.21 13.67
CA ASP A 49 11.75 12.37 13.93
C ASP A 49 11.52 13.19 12.65
N ARG A 50 12.58 13.46 11.87
CA ARG A 50 12.44 14.22 10.63
C ARG A 50 11.64 13.46 9.58
N LEU A 51 11.79 12.14 9.52
CA LEU A 51 11.00 11.27 8.65
C LEU A 51 9.52 11.29 9.07
N ARG A 52 9.23 11.17 10.36
CA ARG A 52 7.87 11.28 10.90
C ARG A 52 7.23 12.61 10.48
N ASP A 53 7.92 13.72 10.71
CA ASP A 53 7.39 15.05 10.41
C ASP A 53 7.09 15.21 8.91
N LEU A 54 7.99 14.74 8.04
CA LEU A 54 7.77 14.74 6.58
C LEU A 54 6.58 13.87 6.16
N VAL A 55 6.41 12.69 6.77
CA VAL A 55 5.26 11.82 6.50
C VAL A 55 3.98 12.49 6.96
N CYS A 56 3.95 13.10 8.15
CA CYS A 56 2.80 13.85 8.63
C CYS A 56 2.44 15.01 7.70
N GLU A 57 3.41 15.84 7.32
CA GLU A 57 3.21 16.94 6.38
C GLU A 57 2.64 16.47 5.04
N LEU A 58 3.15 15.34 4.51
CA LEU A 58 2.67 14.77 3.25
C LEU A 58 1.24 14.23 3.36
N LEU A 59 0.91 13.56 4.46
CA LEU A 59 -0.44 13.03 4.72
C LEU A 59 -1.46 14.15 4.94
N ASP A 60 -1.07 15.24 5.60
CA ASP A 60 -1.92 16.41 5.79
C ASP A 60 -2.14 17.16 4.48
N ALA A 61 -1.10 17.29 3.65
CA ALA A 61 -1.21 17.88 2.32
C ALA A 61 -2.11 17.07 1.38
N ALA A 62 -2.16 15.74 1.55
CA ALA A 62 -3.01 14.85 0.76
C ALA A 62 -4.51 15.00 1.08
N LYS A 63 -4.88 15.69 2.17
CA LYS A 63 -6.26 15.86 2.65
C LYS A 63 -7.00 14.53 2.89
N LEU A 64 -6.26 13.53 3.36
CA LEU A 64 -6.81 12.23 3.71
C LEU A 64 -7.58 12.30 5.02
N THR A 65 -8.69 11.56 5.14
CA THR A 65 -9.37 11.38 6.42
C THR A 65 -8.50 10.55 7.38
N PRO A 66 -8.73 10.60 8.70
CA PRO A 66 -8.03 9.75 9.65
C PRO A 66 -8.09 8.26 9.27
N GLU A 67 -9.22 7.80 8.76
CA GLU A 67 -9.44 6.41 8.34
C GLU A 67 -8.59 6.05 7.12
N GLU A 68 -8.51 6.94 6.12
CA GLU A 68 -7.67 6.77 4.93
C GLU A 68 -6.18 6.78 5.29
N LYS A 69 -5.78 7.64 6.23
CA LYS A 69 -4.40 7.64 6.76
C LYS A 69 -4.05 6.32 7.45
N VAL A 70 -4.97 5.78 8.24
CA VAL A 70 -4.80 4.45 8.89
C VAL A 70 -4.70 3.34 7.86
N GLN A 71 -5.54 3.36 6.81
CA GLN A 71 -5.46 2.36 5.73
C GLN A 71 -4.13 2.45 4.98
N LEU A 72 -3.68 3.65 4.63
CA LEU A 72 -2.44 3.85 3.89
C LEU A 72 -1.21 3.45 4.72
N LEU A 73 -1.08 3.98 5.94
CA LEU A 73 0.06 3.69 6.80
C LEU A 73 0.06 2.24 7.28
N GLY A 74 -1.11 1.72 7.68
CA GLY A 74 -1.26 0.33 8.09
C GLY A 74 -0.99 -0.64 6.96
N GLY A 75 -1.47 -0.35 5.75
CA GLY A 75 -1.19 -1.16 4.57
C GLY A 75 0.30 -1.16 4.21
N ALA A 76 0.93 0.01 4.21
CA ALA A 76 2.37 0.13 3.98
C ALA A 76 3.19 -0.62 5.04
N PHE A 77 2.81 -0.53 6.32
CA PHE A 77 3.43 -1.27 7.41
C PHE A 77 3.35 -2.78 7.20
N VAL A 78 2.17 -3.32 6.92
CA VAL A 78 1.97 -4.77 6.68
C VAL A 78 2.80 -5.23 5.48
N VAL A 79 2.79 -4.46 4.38
CA VAL A 79 3.56 -4.81 3.17
C VAL A 79 5.06 -4.83 3.47
N GLU A 80 5.61 -3.78 4.08
CA GLU A 80 7.05 -3.72 4.34
C GLU A 80 7.50 -4.71 5.42
N ALA A 81 6.66 -5.01 6.42
CA ALA A 81 6.96 -6.03 7.43
C ALA A 81 7.04 -7.44 6.82
N VAL A 82 6.15 -7.76 5.88
CA VAL A 82 6.09 -9.10 5.27
C VAL A 82 7.03 -9.23 4.06
N ARG A 83 7.38 -8.12 3.40
CA ARG A 83 8.21 -8.08 2.18
C ARG A 83 9.49 -8.92 2.23
N PRO A 84 10.32 -8.89 3.29
CA PRO A 84 11.53 -9.72 3.36
C PRO A 84 11.25 -11.23 3.29
N PHE A 85 10.05 -11.64 3.65
CA PHE A 85 9.62 -13.04 3.72
C PHE A 85 8.77 -13.47 2.52
N THR A 86 8.47 -12.53 1.62
CA THR A 86 7.75 -12.82 0.37
C THR A 86 8.64 -13.64 -0.58
N GLY A 87 8.08 -14.73 -1.09
CA GLY A 87 8.72 -15.69 -2.00
C GLY A 87 7.66 -16.63 -2.55
N ASP A 88 8.04 -17.82 -3.01
CA ASP A 88 7.13 -18.77 -3.71
C ASP A 88 5.96 -19.30 -2.86
N GLY A 89 5.90 -18.99 -1.56
CA GLY A 89 4.91 -19.53 -0.62
C GLY A 89 3.63 -18.72 -0.41
N GLY A 90 3.48 -17.56 -1.07
CA GLY A 90 2.33 -16.67 -0.85
C GLY A 90 2.28 -16.06 0.56
N ALA A 91 1.21 -15.29 0.84
CA ALA A 91 1.12 -14.43 2.03
C ALA A 91 1.13 -15.22 3.36
N GLY A 92 0.45 -16.37 3.42
CA GLY A 92 0.42 -17.19 4.63
C GLY A 92 1.79 -17.73 5.02
N GLN A 93 2.60 -18.18 4.05
CA GLN A 93 3.96 -18.66 4.32
C GLN A 93 4.92 -17.52 4.65
N ALA A 94 4.74 -16.35 4.02
CA ALA A 94 5.51 -15.16 4.37
C ALA A 94 5.23 -14.74 5.83
N HIS A 95 3.98 -14.83 6.27
CA HIS A 95 3.59 -14.55 7.66
C HIS A 95 4.17 -15.56 8.66
N LEU A 96 4.14 -16.86 8.35
CA LEU A 96 4.76 -17.89 9.21
C LEU A 96 6.28 -17.68 9.36
N ARG A 97 6.96 -17.26 8.28
CA ARG A 97 8.38 -16.90 8.33
C ARG A 97 8.63 -15.65 9.16
N LEU A 98 7.77 -14.64 9.04
CA LEU A 98 7.80 -13.45 9.89
C LEU A 98 7.63 -13.84 11.36
N GLN A 99 6.66 -14.69 11.69
CA GLN A 99 6.42 -15.17 13.06
C GLN A 99 7.64 -15.91 13.65
N ALA A 100 8.36 -16.68 12.84
CA ALA A 100 9.57 -17.36 13.26
C ALA A 100 10.77 -16.43 13.48
N HIS A 101 10.81 -15.29 12.78
CA HIS A 101 11.91 -14.33 12.85
C HIS A 101 11.66 -13.23 13.91
N ASP A 102 10.45 -12.70 13.95
CA ASP A 102 10.01 -11.61 14.83
C ASP A 102 8.52 -11.82 15.21
N PRO A 103 8.25 -12.52 16.31
CA PRO A 103 6.88 -12.83 16.73
C PRO A 103 6.10 -11.59 17.19
N GLU A 104 6.77 -10.55 17.68
CA GLU A 104 6.12 -9.31 18.10
C GLU A 104 5.62 -8.52 16.89
N LEU A 105 6.46 -8.38 15.86
CA LEU A 105 6.07 -7.77 14.60
C LEU A 105 4.98 -8.59 13.90
N ALA A 106 5.05 -9.92 13.94
CA ALA A 106 4.01 -10.79 13.41
C ALA A 106 2.65 -10.55 14.10
N ALA A 107 2.63 -10.45 15.43
CA ALA A 107 1.41 -10.17 16.18
C ALA A 107 0.83 -8.78 15.84
N ALA A 108 1.69 -7.77 15.66
CA ALA A 108 1.26 -6.45 15.21
C ALA A 108 0.61 -6.52 13.82
N VAL A 109 1.22 -7.24 12.87
CA VAL A 109 0.66 -7.47 11.53
C VAL A 109 -0.68 -8.21 11.59
N GLU A 110 -0.79 -9.27 12.39
CA GLU A 110 -2.04 -10.02 12.59
C GLU A 110 -3.17 -9.15 13.15
N SER A 111 -2.84 -8.22 14.05
CA SER A 111 -3.84 -7.31 14.63
C SER A 111 -4.38 -6.28 13.62
N LEU A 112 -3.53 -5.83 12.70
CA LEU A 112 -3.85 -4.76 11.75
C LEU A 112 -4.46 -5.28 10.44
N ALA A 113 -3.98 -6.43 9.94
CA ALA A 113 -4.34 -6.95 8.64
C ALA A 113 -5.86 -7.17 8.43
N PRO A 114 -6.63 -7.75 9.38
CA PRO A 114 -8.07 -7.95 9.21
C PRO A 114 -8.85 -6.64 9.08
N MET A 115 -8.48 -5.62 9.86
CA MET A 115 -9.12 -4.30 9.81
C MET A 115 -8.87 -3.64 8.46
N ILE A 116 -7.63 -3.66 7.98
CA ILE A 116 -7.24 -3.06 6.70
C ILE A 116 -7.93 -3.80 5.54
N TYR A 117 -7.87 -5.13 5.55
CA TYR A 117 -8.51 -5.97 4.53
C TYR A 117 -10.03 -5.80 4.50
N GLY A 118 -10.69 -5.83 5.67
CA GLY A 118 -12.13 -5.65 5.77
C GLY A 118 -12.61 -4.32 5.19
N ARG A 119 -11.85 -3.24 5.43
CA ARG A 119 -12.15 -1.91 4.86
C ARG A 119 -11.93 -1.85 3.36
N ALA A 120 -10.80 -2.37 2.87
CA ALA A 120 -10.52 -2.42 1.43
C ALA A 120 -11.57 -3.22 0.67
N ARG A 121 -12.00 -4.36 1.24
CA ARG A 121 -13.09 -5.17 0.69
C ARG A 121 -14.42 -4.43 0.68
N ALA A 122 -14.80 -3.79 1.79
CA ALA A 122 -16.04 -3.02 1.86
C ALA A 122 -16.07 -1.87 0.83
N ALA A 123 -14.94 -1.20 0.62
CA ALA A 123 -14.82 -0.14 -0.39
C ALA A 123 -14.95 -0.69 -1.83
N ALA A 124 -14.33 -1.85 -2.11
CA ALA A 124 -14.46 -2.53 -3.39
C ALA A 124 -15.92 -2.98 -3.65
N ASP A 125 -16.56 -3.58 -2.64
CA ASP A 125 -17.95 -4.04 -2.71
C ASP A 125 -18.91 -2.86 -2.93
N ALA A 126 -18.70 -1.73 -2.25
CA ALA A 126 -19.50 -0.52 -2.46
C ALA A 126 -19.33 0.04 -3.89
N THR A 127 -18.10 0.06 -4.41
CA THR A 127 -17.82 0.50 -5.78
C THR A 127 -18.52 -0.40 -6.80
N ALA A 128 -18.46 -1.72 -6.60
CA ALA A 128 -19.14 -2.69 -7.45
C ALA A 128 -20.66 -2.54 -7.40
N ALA A 129 -21.24 -2.30 -6.21
CA ALA A 129 -22.66 -2.07 -6.04
C ALA A 129 -23.14 -0.79 -6.76
N ILE A 130 -22.38 0.30 -6.66
CA ILE A 130 -22.69 1.56 -7.38
C ILE A 130 -22.68 1.32 -8.89
N ALA A 131 -21.63 0.67 -9.41
CA ALA A 131 -21.53 0.36 -10.84
C ALA A 131 -22.70 -0.51 -11.33
N ALA A 132 -23.14 -1.48 -10.52
CA ALA A 132 -24.31 -2.31 -10.84
C ALA A 132 -25.62 -1.51 -10.88
N VAL A 133 -25.80 -0.54 -9.97
CA VAL A 133 -26.97 0.37 -9.98
C VAL A 133 -26.92 1.30 -11.20
N GLU A 134 -25.77 1.84 -11.54
CA GLU A 134 -25.58 2.67 -12.73
C GLU A 134 -25.90 1.92 -14.03
N GLU A 135 -25.60 0.63 -14.09
CA GLU A 135 -25.94 -0.22 -15.23
C GLU A 135 -27.46 -0.45 -15.35
N LEU A 136 -28.16 -0.63 -14.24
CA LEU A 136 -29.62 -0.82 -14.24
C LEU A 136 -30.41 0.44 -14.62
N LEU A 137 -29.80 1.62 -14.48
CA LEU A 137 -30.42 2.91 -14.80
C LEU A 137 -30.14 3.39 -16.23
N ARG A 138 -29.37 2.63 -17.03
CA ARG A 138 -29.02 2.94 -18.42
C ARG A 138 -29.97 2.26 -19.40
#